data_AF-A0A4S8QHF4-F1
#
_entry.id   AF-A0A4S8QHF4-F1
#
_cell.length_a   1.000
_cell.length_b   1.000
_cell.length_c   1.000
_cell.angle_alpha   90.00
_cell.angle_beta   90.00
_cell.angle_gamma   90.00
#
_symmetry.space_group_name_H-M   'P 1'
#
loop_
_entity.id
_entity.type
_entity.pdbx_description
1 polymer ?
#
loop_
_entity_poly.entity_id
_entity_poly.type
_entity_poly.pdbx_seq_one_letter_code
_entity_poly.pdbx_strand_id
1 'polypeptide(L)'
;MPSAPQAAPSAPQTVNPVPSAPQAVNPAPSAPATPAGPAASPKTPVEQTEQYPLAQQPQQVTEVHPQEVPSPPVTEQMPPRTPPTSRQPLPEPTPPVSSEDDQLDPDAERLLEAVRSVPGVRDAYYATGPDGSPNLRLMLEDGVDRDEVHGAVSAVVSEQRASEPGPQSTDDSGEQAQADLAQPATDAEFQAVGEVELRHVEIDSTGIDAEVSVTLAVGEEASTGTAAAPPIDWHVHRAAASATVEALRPFLAAGDARIEVEHASIVSTGPVKTAVVVVLWLDGRTPRRLAGAAVVAAERSKAVVSATVGALAAEMAH
;
A
#
# COMPACT_ATOMS: atom_id res chain seq x y z
N MET A 1 29.25 -3.98 75.34
CA MET A 1 28.25 -4.16 74.28
C MET A 1 26.86 -3.91 74.84
N PRO A 2 26.29 -2.72 74.59
CA PRO A 2 24.86 -2.41 74.56
C PRO A 2 24.51 -1.80 73.18
N SER A 3 23.31 -1.46 72.73
CA SER A 3 21.89 -1.72 73.04
C SER A 3 21.14 -1.14 71.82
N ALA A 4 20.00 -1.72 71.46
CA ALA A 4 19.06 -1.16 70.49
C ALA A 4 18.28 0.05 71.10
N PRO A 5 17.08 0.42 70.61
CA PRO A 5 16.73 1.28 69.47
C PRO A 5 15.90 2.53 69.89
N GLN A 6 15.85 3.62 69.11
CA GLN A 6 14.88 4.75 69.16
C GLN A 6 15.49 5.95 68.39
N ALA A 7 14.80 6.91 67.77
CA ALA A 7 13.39 7.29 67.67
C ALA A 7 13.23 8.17 66.41
N ALA A 8 11.99 8.35 65.96
CA ALA A 8 11.57 9.24 64.90
C ALA A 8 11.98 10.72 65.11
N PRO A 9 11.90 11.54 64.05
CA PRO A 9 11.08 12.73 64.17
C PRO A 9 10.04 12.88 63.05
N SER A 10 8.80 13.02 63.52
CA SER A 10 7.73 13.94 63.11
C SER A 10 7.69 14.52 61.68
N ALA A 11 6.52 14.31 61.08
CA ALA A 11 6.01 14.79 59.80
C ALA A 11 6.14 16.30 59.51
N PRO A 12 6.05 16.66 58.22
CA PRO A 12 5.22 17.77 57.76
C PRO A 12 4.00 17.27 56.98
N GLN A 13 2.85 17.56 57.57
CA GLN A 13 1.54 17.88 56.99
C GLN A 13 1.29 17.55 55.51
N THR A 14 0.37 16.60 55.36
CA THR A 14 -0.59 16.38 54.27
C THR A 14 -1.09 17.64 53.58
N VAL A 15 -0.91 17.70 52.26
CA VAL A 15 -1.83 18.38 51.35
C VAL A 15 -2.34 17.32 50.38
N ASN A 16 -3.54 16.79 50.68
CA ASN A 16 -4.32 15.94 49.80
C ASN A 16 -5.13 16.84 48.86
N PRO A 17 -5.08 16.63 47.54
CA PRO A 17 -6.26 16.82 46.70
C PRO A 17 -6.90 15.45 46.44
N VAL A 18 -8.08 15.25 47.02
CA VAL A 18 -9.00 14.15 46.68
C VAL A 18 -9.51 14.35 45.24
N PRO A 19 -9.76 13.25 44.50
CA PRO A 19 -10.11 13.25 43.09
C PRO A 19 -11.55 13.70 42.84
N SER A 20 -11.76 14.49 41.80
CA SER A 20 -13.08 14.83 41.27
C SER A 20 -13.14 14.51 39.78
N ALA A 21 -13.87 13.46 39.44
CA ALA A 21 -14.53 13.25 38.14
C ALA A 21 -15.98 12.84 38.44
N PRO A 22 -16.95 12.90 37.52
CA PRO A 22 -17.11 13.72 36.33
C PRO A 22 -18.41 14.56 36.38
N GLN A 23 -18.48 15.71 35.69
CA GLN A 23 -19.78 16.32 35.35
C GLN A 23 -19.90 16.54 33.85
N ALA A 24 -20.85 15.81 33.28
CA ALA A 24 -21.34 15.96 31.93
C ALA A 24 -22.10 17.28 31.80
N VAL A 25 -21.74 18.07 30.78
CA VAL A 25 -22.63 19.08 30.23
C VAL A 25 -22.55 18.98 28.72
N ASN A 26 -23.65 18.52 28.16
CA ASN A 26 -23.90 18.30 26.74
C ASN A 26 -24.65 19.53 26.20
N PRO A 27 -24.11 20.28 25.22
CA PRO A 27 -24.95 21.08 24.35
C PRO A 27 -25.03 20.46 22.96
N ALA A 28 -26.26 20.14 22.56
CA ALA A 28 -26.68 19.70 21.24
C ALA A 28 -26.42 20.76 20.14
N PRO A 29 -26.52 20.39 18.85
CA PRO A 29 -25.82 21.03 17.73
C PRO A 29 -26.49 22.31 17.23
N SER A 30 -25.67 23.33 16.95
CA SER A 30 -26.11 24.53 16.22
C SER A 30 -26.06 24.27 14.71
N ALA A 31 -27.21 24.43 14.06
CA ALA A 31 -27.42 24.34 12.63
C ALA A 31 -26.64 25.42 11.84
N PRO A 32 -26.32 25.18 10.56
CA PRO A 32 -25.49 26.08 9.74
C PRO A 32 -26.22 27.39 9.40
N ALA A 33 -25.50 28.50 9.57
CA ALA A 33 -25.90 29.83 9.13
C ALA A 33 -25.75 29.96 7.61
N THR A 34 -26.85 30.30 6.94
CA THR A 34 -26.95 30.63 5.52
C THR A 34 -26.16 31.90 5.20
N PRO A 35 -25.28 31.91 4.17
CA PRO A 35 -24.73 33.15 3.64
C PRO A 35 -25.79 33.91 2.84
N ALA A 36 -26.12 35.11 3.30
CA ALA A 36 -26.84 36.11 2.51
C ALA A 36 -25.87 36.76 1.50
N GLY A 37 -26.24 36.72 0.22
CA GLY A 37 -25.57 37.39 -0.90
C GLY A 37 -26.59 37.72 -2.00
N PRO A 38 -26.29 38.67 -2.90
CA PRO A 38 -27.04 39.93 -2.96
C PRO A 38 -27.99 40.12 -4.16
N ALA A 39 -28.89 41.08 -3.97
CA ALA A 39 -29.42 42.06 -4.92
C ALA A 39 -29.94 41.59 -6.29
N ALA A 40 -31.26 41.73 -6.42
CA ALA A 40 -32.01 41.78 -7.67
C ALA A 40 -31.46 42.82 -8.66
N SER A 41 -31.46 42.45 -9.95
CA SER A 41 -31.51 43.42 -11.05
C SER A 41 -32.83 43.23 -11.83
N PRO A 42 -33.50 44.31 -12.25
CA PRO A 42 -34.86 44.29 -12.81
C PRO A 42 -34.89 44.01 -14.33
N LYS A 43 -36.12 43.74 -14.80
CA LYS A 43 -36.49 43.31 -16.16
C LYS A 43 -36.61 44.46 -17.18
N THR A 44 -36.23 44.17 -18.45
CA THR A 44 -36.85 44.53 -19.78
C THR A 44 -36.98 46.01 -20.22
N PRO A 45 -37.38 46.34 -21.47
CA PRO A 45 -37.13 45.78 -22.85
C PRO A 45 -36.88 46.88 -23.92
N VAL A 46 -36.34 46.60 -25.13
CA VAL A 46 -36.75 47.30 -26.40
C VAL A 46 -36.41 46.50 -27.67
N GLU A 47 -37.37 46.53 -28.61
CA GLU A 47 -37.42 45.99 -29.98
C GLU A 47 -36.66 46.81 -31.06
N GLN A 48 -36.35 46.11 -32.17
CA GLN A 48 -36.28 46.53 -33.60
C GLN A 48 -35.33 47.68 -34.00
N THR A 49 -34.48 47.57 -35.04
CA THR A 49 -34.85 47.52 -36.47
C THR A 49 -33.58 47.28 -37.34
N GLU A 50 -33.78 46.88 -38.61
CA GLU A 50 -32.84 46.88 -39.77
C GLU A 50 -31.92 45.64 -39.90
N GLN A 51 -32.22 44.57 -40.64
CA GLN A 51 -32.66 44.41 -42.04
C GLN A 51 -31.57 44.74 -43.08
N TYR A 52 -30.66 43.79 -43.36
CA TYR A 52 -30.11 43.55 -44.71
C TYR A 52 -29.80 42.04 -44.93
N PRO A 53 -30.03 41.50 -46.14
CA PRO A 53 -30.15 40.06 -46.38
C PRO A 53 -28.85 39.45 -46.92
N LEU A 54 -28.50 38.25 -46.47
CA LEU A 54 -27.52 37.41 -47.16
C LEU A 54 -27.95 35.94 -47.13
N ALA A 55 -28.29 35.48 -48.35
CA ALA A 55 -28.15 34.14 -48.90
C ALA A 55 -28.38 32.95 -47.94
N GLN A 56 -29.57 32.36 -48.07
CA GLN A 56 -29.75 30.93 -47.85
C GLN A 56 -28.81 30.16 -48.78
N GLN A 57 -27.81 29.49 -48.22
CA GLN A 57 -27.24 28.29 -48.80
C GLN A 57 -27.20 27.21 -47.71
N PRO A 58 -27.90 26.08 -47.87
CA PRO A 58 -27.65 24.93 -47.02
C PRO A 58 -26.22 24.46 -47.29
N GLN A 59 -25.34 24.57 -46.29
CA GLN A 59 -24.03 23.95 -46.37
C GLN A 59 -24.25 22.46 -46.49
N GLN A 60 -23.96 21.96 -47.68
CA GLN A 60 -23.98 20.56 -48.04
C GLN A 60 -23.07 19.83 -47.07
N VAL A 61 -23.67 19.00 -46.22
CA VAL A 61 -22.93 17.97 -45.49
C VAL A 61 -22.34 17.10 -46.59
N THR A 62 -21.02 17.16 -46.75
CA THR A 62 -20.31 16.26 -47.65
C THR A 62 -20.47 14.87 -47.09
N GLU A 63 -21.40 14.14 -47.70
CA GLU A 63 -21.58 12.71 -47.57
C GLU A 63 -20.28 12.05 -48.03
N VAL A 64 -19.42 11.72 -47.06
CA VAL A 64 -18.22 10.91 -47.29
C VAL A 64 -18.70 9.48 -47.52
N HIS A 65 -19.06 9.19 -48.77
CA HIS A 65 -19.17 7.82 -49.26
C HIS A 65 -17.81 7.12 -49.05
N PRO A 66 -17.76 5.97 -48.37
CA PRO A 66 -16.61 5.07 -48.47
C PRO A 66 -16.49 4.63 -49.93
N GLN A 67 -15.31 4.78 -50.52
CA GLN A 67 -15.03 4.16 -51.81
C GLN A 67 -15.19 2.64 -51.67
N GLU A 68 -16.23 2.10 -52.30
CA GLU A 68 -16.38 0.66 -52.53
C GLU A 68 -15.20 0.18 -53.38
N VAL A 69 -14.36 -0.63 -52.74
CA VAL A 69 -13.33 -1.41 -53.41
C VAL A 69 -14.04 -2.54 -54.16
N PRO A 70 -13.86 -2.72 -55.48
CA PRO A 70 -14.53 -3.78 -56.21
C PRO A 70 -13.98 -5.14 -55.76
N SER A 71 -14.86 -5.95 -55.17
CA SER A 71 -14.58 -7.34 -54.83
C SER A 71 -14.46 -8.17 -56.12
N PRO A 72 -13.47 -9.06 -56.26
CA PRO A 72 -13.42 -10.01 -57.38
C PRO A 72 -14.57 -11.02 -57.27
N PRO A 73 -15.05 -11.58 -58.41
CA PRO A 73 -16.22 -12.44 -58.43
C PRO A 73 -15.94 -13.75 -57.68
N VAL A 74 -16.70 -13.98 -56.60
CA VAL A 74 -16.81 -15.28 -55.95
C VAL A 74 -17.60 -16.18 -56.89
N THR A 75 -16.88 -17.06 -57.59
CA THR A 75 -17.51 -18.15 -58.31
C THR A 75 -17.95 -19.19 -57.28
N GLU A 76 -19.26 -19.36 -57.11
CA GLU A 76 -19.83 -20.54 -56.46
C GLU A 76 -19.36 -21.80 -57.20
N GLN A 77 -18.36 -22.47 -56.65
CA GLN A 77 -18.15 -23.90 -56.87
C GLN A 77 -18.33 -24.63 -55.55
N MET A 78 -19.47 -25.28 -55.44
CA MET A 78 -19.91 -26.14 -54.36
C MET A 78 -19.08 -27.44 -54.37
N PRO A 79 -18.24 -27.72 -53.36
CA PRO A 79 -17.62 -29.03 -53.20
C PRO A 79 -18.66 -30.02 -52.62
N PRO A 80 -18.58 -31.32 -52.94
CA PRO A 80 -19.57 -32.30 -52.53
C PRO A 80 -19.62 -32.48 -51.01
N ARG A 81 -20.84 -32.58 -50.47
CA ARG A 81 -21.16 -32.91 -49.08
C ARG A 81 -20.39 -34.14 -48.60
N THR A 82 -19.44 -33.95 -47.68
CA THR A 82 -19.02 -35.00 -46.75
C THR A 82 -20.01 -35.05 -45.57
N PRO A 83 -20.31 -36.25 -45.03
CA PRO A 83 -21.27 -36.42 -43.94
C PRO A 83 -20.76 -35.75 -42.65
N PRO A 84 -21.65 -35.32 -41.74
CA PRO A 84 -21.24 -34.66 -40.51
C PRO A 84 -20.43 -35.63 -39.64
N THR A 85 -19.17 -35.28 -39.40
CA THR A 85 -18.37 -35.83 -38.32
C THR A 85 -19.11 -35.59 -37.00
N SER A 86 -19.23 -36.65 -36.21
CA SER A 86 -19.87 -36.72 -34.91
C SER A 86 -19.65 -35.45 -34.08
N ARG A 87 -20.75 -34.83 -33.64
CA ARG A 87 -20.74 -33.84 -32.54
C ARG A 87 -20.00 -34.47 -31.37
N GLN A 88 -18.86 -33.89 -30.97
CA GLN A 88 -18.30 -34.20 -29.66
C GLN A 88 -19.30 -33.74 -28.60
N PRO A 89 -19.62 -34.57 -27.59
CA PRO A 89 -20.45 -34.16 -26.47
C PRO A 89 -19.77 -32.99 -25.75
N LEU A 90 -20.57 -31.97 -25.40
CA LEU A 90 -20.19 -30.93 -24.46
C LEU A 90 -19.83 -31.62 -23.13
N PRO A 91 -18.67 -31.33 -22.50
CA PRO A 91 -18.37 -31.90 -21.20
C PRO A 91 -19.41 -31.40 -20.19
N GLU A 92 -20.21 -32.33 -19.69
CA GLU A 92 -21.10 -32.13 -18.54
C GLU A 92 -20.25 -31.70 -17.34
N PRO A 93 -20.70 -30.74 -16.50
CA PRO A 93 -19.96 -30.37 -15.29
C PRO A 93 -19.92 -31.59 -14.38
N THR A 94 -18.80 -32.31 -14.45
CA THR A 94 -18.50 -33.39 -13.54
C THR A 94 -18.37 -32.73 -12.16
N PRO A 95 -19.16 -33.10 -11.15
CA PRO A 95 -18.85 -32.68 -9.78
C PRO A 95 -17.40 -33.10 -9.53
N PRO A 96 -16.53 -32.23 -8.97
CA PRO A 96 -15.15 -32.62 -8.77
C PRO A 96 -15.16 -33.89 -7.93
N VAL A 97 -14.74 -34.98 -8.56
CA VAL A 97 -14.31 -36.18 -7.87
C VAL A 97 -13.31 -35.69 -6.84
N SER A 98 -13.66 -35.83 -5.57
CA SER A 98 -12.70 -35.80 -4.48
C SER A 98 -11.62 -36.79 -4.87
N SER A 99 -10.51 -36.27 -5.39
CA SER A 99 -9.35 -37.08 -5.68
C SER A 99 -8.75 -37.36 -4.30
N GLU A 100 -8.99 -38.58 -3.82
CA GLU A 100 -8.55 -39.15 -2.54
C GLU A 100 -7.02 -39.33 -2.47
N ASP A 101 -6.24 -38.39 -3.02
CA ASP A 101 -4.77 -38.38 -3.02
C ASP A 101 -4.23 -36.93 -2.91
N ASP A 102 -4.85 -36.09 -2.08
CA ASP A 102 -4.17 -34.92 -1.54
C ASP A 102 -3.34 -35.41 -0.34
N GLN A 103 -2.29 -36.20 -0.61
CA GLN A 103 -1.20 -36.32 0.35
C GLN A 103 -0.58 -34.93 0.45
N LEU A 104 -1.12 -34.13 1.37
CA LEU A 104 -0.45 -32.94 1.88
C LEU A 104 1.02 -33.28 2.06
N ASP A 105 1.88 -32.42 1.52
CA ASP A 105 3.32 -32.57 1.66
C ASP A 105 3.65 -32.89 3.13
N PRO A 106 4.40 -33.97 3.44
CA PRO A 106 4.65 -34.37 4.83
C PRO A 106 5.25 -33.23 5.67
N ASP A 107 5.95 -32.29 5.03
CA ASP A 107 6.48 -31.11 5.69
C ASP A 107 5.40 -30.03 5.94
N ALA A 108 4.38 -29.93 5.08
CA ALA A 108 3.19 -29.11 5.32
C ALA A 108 2.34 -29.64 6.48
N GLU A 109 2.19 -30.97 6.58
CA GLU A 109 1.48 -31.60 7.70
C GLU A 109 2.23 -31.42 9.03
N ARG A 110 3.56 -31.57 9.01
CA ARG A 110 4.43 -31.28 10.16
C ARG A 110 4.34 -29.81 10.60
N LEU A 111 4.24 -28.89 9.65
CA LEU A 111 4.08 -27.47 9.93
C LEU A 111 2.70 -27.15 10.54
N LEU A 112 1.62 -27.74 10.03
CA LEU A 112 0.28 -27.58 10.60
C LEU A 112 0.22 -28.09 12.04
N GLU A 113 0.82 -29.24 12.33
CA GLU A 113 0.85 -29.79 13.68
C GLU A 113 1.64 -28.89 14.64
N ALA A 114 2.78 -28.36 14.20
CA ALA A 114 3.57 -27.42 14.98
C ALA A 114 2.79 -26.12 15.26
N VAL A 115 2.06 -25.58 14.28
CA VAL A 115 1.24 -24.37 14.45
C VAL A 115 0.04 -24.62 15.36
N ARG A 116 -0.59 -25.81 15.31
CA ARG A 116 -1.67 -26.21 16.22
C ARG A 116 -1.21 -26.37 17.67
N SER A 117 0.09 -26.60 17.90
CA SER A 117 0.64 -26.69 19.25
C SER A 117 0.88 -25.32 19.92
N VAL A 118 0.71 -24.21 19.19
CA VAL A 118 0.89 -22.85 19.72
C VAL A 118 -0.27 -22.47 20.65
N PRO A 119 0.01 -22.02 21.89
CA PRO A 119 -1.03 -21.54 22.81
C PRO A 119 -1.90 -20.45 22.18
N GLY A 120 -3.24 -20.62 22.26
CA GLY A 120 -4.20 -19.67 21.69
C GLY A 120 -4.58 -19.91 20.23
N VAL A 121 -3.96 -20.90 19.55
CA VAL A 121 -4.42 -21.39 18.25
C VAL A 121 -5.38 -22.56 18.47
N ARG A 122 -6.64 -22.39 18.07
CA ARG A 122 -7.68 -23.42 18.12
C ARG A 122 -7.53 -24.43 16.98
N ASP A 123 -7.18 -23.96 15.79
CA ASP A 123 -6.92 -24.80 14.63
C ASP A 123 -6.09 -24.05 13.58
N ALA A 124 -5.46 -24.79 12.69
CA ALA A 124 -4.76 -24.27 11.52
C ALA A 124 -5.02 -25.17 10.31
N TYR A 125 -5.19 -24.56 9.14
CA TYR A 125 -5.39 -25.27 7.89
C TYR A 125 -4.89 -24.46 6.70
N TYR A 126 -4.49 -25.15 5.63
CA TYR A 126 -4.20 -24.50 4.36
C TYR A 126 -5.48 -24.25 3.57
N ALA A 127 -5.58 -23.05 3.00
CA ALA A 127 -6.61 -22.69 2.05
C ALA A 127 -5.95 -22.24 0.76
N THR A 128 -6.42 -22.73 -0.38
CA THR A 128 -5.92 -22.31 -1.68
C THR A 128 -6.49 -20.94 -2.05
N GLY A 129 -5.63 -19.99 -2.38
CA GLY A 129 -6.01 -18.68 -2.89
C GLY A 129 -6.57 -18.74 -4.32
N PRO A 130 -7.17 -17.65 -4.83
CA PRO A 130 -7.69 -17.58 -6.20
C PRO A 130 -6.59 -17.67 -7.27
N ASP A 131 -5.33 -17.50 -6.87
CA ASP A 131 -4.09 -17.64 -7.64
C ASP A 131 -3.51 -19.06 -7.59
N GLY A 132 -4.13 -19.99 -6.85
CA GLY A 132 -3.63 -21.36 -6.66
C GLY A 132 -2.57 -21.49 -5.56
N SER A 133 -2.18 -20.40 -4.90
CA SER A 133 -1.16 -20.43 -3.84
C SER A 133 -1.73 -20.95 -2.52
N PRO A 134 -0.99 -21.81 -1.77
CA PRO A 134 -1.42 -22.26 -0.44
C PRO A 134 -1.28 -21.13 0.59
N ASN A 135 -2.34 -20.84 1.33
CA ASN A 135 -2.40 -19.81 2.37
C ASN A 135 -2.71 -20.46 3.73
N LEU A 136 -1.88 -20.22 4.73
CA LEU A 136 -2.11 -20.73 6.09
C LEU A 136 -3.15 -19.88 6.81
N ARG A 137 -4.26 -20.50 7.22
CA ARG A 137 -5.33 -19.87 8.01
C ARG A 137 -5.30 -20.38 9.43
N LEU A 138 -5.44 -19.46 10.38
CA LEU A 138 -5.45 -19.72 11.82
C LEU A 138 -6.85 -19.44 12.38
N MET A 139 -7.36 -20.37 13.17
CA MET A 139 -8.49 -20.15 14.05
C MET A 139 -7.94 -19.95 15.46
N LEU A 140 -8.26 -18.82 16.10
CA LEU A 140 -7.77 -18.49 17.44
C LEU A 140 -8.82 -18.84 18.50
N GLU A 141 -8.37 -19.05 19.74
CA GLU A 141 -9.24 -19.17 20.90
C GLU A 141 -9.84 -17.81 21.31
N ASP A 142 -10.98 -17.83 22.00
CA ASP A 142 -11.71 -16.60 22.36
C ASP A 142 -10.97 -15.84 23.48
N GLY A 143 -10.82 -14.53 23.31
CA GLY A 143 -10.14 -13.64 24.27
C GLY A 143 -8.60 -13.66 24.25
N VAL A 144 -7.97 -14.27 23.25
CA VAL A 144 -6.50 -14.30 23.11
C VAL A 144 -5.98 -13.05 22.38
N ASP A 145 -4.82 -12.55 22.80
CA ASP A 145 -4.09 -11.48 22.12
C ASP A 145 -3.56 -11.97 20.76
N ARG A 146 -4.03 -11.33 19.69
CA ARG A 146 -3.70 -11.71 18.32
C ARG A 146 -2.24 -11.48 17.97
N ASP A 147 -1.61 -10.46 18.55
CA ASP A 147 -0.23 -10.09 18.22
C ASP A 147 0.75 -11.05 18.91
N GLU A 148 0.46 -11.47 20.13
CA GLU A 148 1.22 -12.48 20.86
C GLU A 148 1.20 -13.83 20.14
N VAL A 149 0.01 -14.29 19.71
CA VAL A 149 -0.12 -15.54 18.95
C VAL A 149 0.55 -15.45 17.59
N HIS A 150 0.43 -14.31 16.90
CA HIS A 150 1.09 -14.13 15.61
C HIS A 150 2.63 -14.19 15.75
N GLY A 151 3.19 -13.60 16.81
CA GLY A 151 4.61 -13.70 17.13
C GLY A 151 5.05 -15.14 17.40
N ALA A 152 4.29 -15.88 18.22
CA ALA A 152 4.56 -17.27 18.54
C ALA A 152 4.46 -18.19 17.31
N VAL A 153 3.42 -18.03 16.49
CA VAL A 153 3.26 -18.78 15.23
C VAL A 153 4.39 -18.46 14.25
N SER A 154 4.78 -17.19 14.14
CA SER A 154 5.87 -16.78 13.25
C SER A 154 7.20 -17.43 13.66
N ALA A 155 7.48 -17.52 14.96
CA ALA A 155 8.66 -18.21 15.48
C ALA A 155 8.67 -19.69 15.09
N VAL A 156 7.55 -20.40 15.27
CA VAL A 156 7.40 -21.82 14.92
C VAL A 156 7.57 -22.07 13.42
N VAL A 157 6.98 -21.22 12.57
CA VAL A 157 7.11 -21.32 11.11
C VAL A 157 8.56 -21.11 10.66
N SER A 158 9.24 -20.13 11.25
CA SER A 158 10.65 -19.85 10.96
C SER A 158 11.58 -20.99 11.40
N GLU A 159 11.34 -21.59 12.56
CA GLU A 159 12.10 -22.73 13.07
C GLU A 159 11.94 -23.98 12.19
N GLN A 160 10.72 -24.24 11.72
CA GLN A 160 10.45 -25.36 10.80
C GLN A 160 11.09 -25.17 9.44
N ARG A 161 11.03 -23.96 8.87
CA ARG A 161 11.71 -23.67 7.58
C ARG A 161 13.23 -23.68 7.68
N ALA A 162 13.79 -23.33 8.84
CA ALA A 162 15.23 -23.42 9.07
C ALA A 162 15.71 -24.89 9.19
N SER A 163 14.79 -25.82 9.42
CA SER A 163 15.08 -27.25 9.63
C SER A 163 14.96 -28.10 8.34
N GLU A 164 14.63 -27.51 7.19
CA GLU A 164 14.60 -28.20 5.89
C GLU A 164 16.00 -28.24 5.23
N PRO A 165 16.68 -29.40 5.16
CA PRO A 165 17.86 -29.56 4.32
C PRO A 165 17.43 -29.66 2.85
N GLY A 166 17.50 -28.55 2.12
CA GLY A 166 17.24 -28.55 0.67
C GLY A 166 18.26 -29.40 -0.10
N PRO A 167 17.87 -30.04 -1.24
CA PRO A 167 18.80 -30.72 -2.12
C PRO A 167 19.75 -29.69 -2.73
N GLN A 168 21.01 -29.70 -2.29
CA GLN A 168 22.07 -28.91 -2.91
C GLN A 168 22.34 -29.48 -4.30
N SER A 169 22.02 -28.70 -5.34
CA SER A 169 22.53 -28.91 -6.69
C SER A 169 24.06 -28.94 -6.63
N THR A 170 24.61 -30.13 -6.83
CA THR A 170 26.04 -30.36 -7.05
C THR A 170 26.40 -29.90 -8.47
N ASP A 171 26.93 -28.70 -8.62
CA ASP A 171 28.03 -28.39 -9.53
C ASP A 171 28.48 -26.95 -9.26
N ASP A 172 29.55 -26.80 -8.48
CA ASP A 172 30.73 -25.98 -8.81
C ASP A 172 31.72 -26.11 -7.64
N SER A 173 32.74 -26.93 -7.83
CA SER A 173 33.89 -26.99 -6.93
C SER A 173 35.02 -26.18 -7.55
N GLY A 174 35.28 -24.98 -7.03
CA GLY A 174 36.47 -24.24 -7.42
C GLY A 174 36.55 -22.79 -6.93
N GLU A 175 36.49 -22.53 -5.62
CA GLU A 175 37.56 -21.81 -4.91
C GLU A 175 37.17 -21.61 -3.43
N GLN A 176 37.94 -22.20 -2.53
CA GLN A 176 37.92 -21.83 -1.12
C GLN A 176 38.62 -20.48 -0.96
N ALA A 177 37.85 -19.39 -0.93
CA ALA A 177 38.26 -18.16 -0.29
C ALA A 177 37.44 -17.99 0.99
N GLN A 178 38.04 -18.44 2.07
CA GLN A 178 37.63 -18.17 3.45
C GLN A 178 37.50 -16.67 3.66
N ALA A 179 36.27 -16.15 3.61
CA ALA A 179 35.92 -14.87 4.19
C ALA A 179 35.02 -15.16 5.38
N ASP A 180 35.61 -14.99 6.55
CA ASP A 180 34.99 -14.69 7.85
C ASP A 180 33.50 -14.35 7.71
N LEU A 181 32.62 -15.29 8.10
CA LEU A 181 31.19 -15.00 8.25
C LEU A 181 31.07 -14.10 9.49
N ALA A 182 31.23 -12.80 9.28
CA ALA A 182 30.81 -11.77 10.21
C ALA A 182 29.38 -12.11 10.65
N GLN A 183 29.17 -12.00 11.96
CA GLN A 183 27.88 -12.06 12.64
C GLN A 183 26.81 -11.34 11.81
N PRO A 184 25.54 -11.80 11.82
CA PRO A 184 24.48 -11.14 11.05
C PRO A 184 24.50 -9.66 11.41
N ALA A 185 24.74 -8.81 10.42
CA ALA A 185 24.70 -7.36 10.55
C ALA A 185 23.28 -6.96 10.98
N THR A 186 23.05 -7.06 12.28
CA THR A 186 22.24 -6.10 13.02
C THR A 186 22.95 -4.78 12.76
N ASP A 187 22.22 -3.81 12.20
CA ASP A 187 22.74 -2.65 11.47
C ASP A 187 23.24 -2.94 10.04
N ALA A 188 22.31 -3.35 9.17
CA ALA A 188 22.23 -2.60 7.92
C ALA A 188 21.77 -1.18 8.30
N GLU A 189 22.72 -0.34 8.72
CA GLU A 189 22.58 1.11 8.57
C GLU A 189 22.34 1.31 7.07
N PHE A 190 21.06 1.36 6.67
CA PHE A 190 20.68 2.28 5.62
C PHE A 190 21.36 3.56 6.03
N GLN A 191 22.34 4.04 5.25
CA GLN A 191 22.93 5.36 5.46
C GLN A 191 21.80 6.26 5.93
N ALA A 192 21.86 6.69 7.19
CA ALA A 192 20.82 7.53 7.75
C ALA A 192 20.89 8.79 6.90
N VAL A 193 20.04 8.87 5.88
CA VAL A 193 20.22 9.91 4.90
C VAL A 193 19.71 11.18 5.53
N GLY A 194 20.64 12.00 5.98
CA GLY A 194 20.43 13.35 6.53
C GLY A 194 19.27 13.46 7.51
N GLU A 195 19.40 12.96 8.74
CA GLU A 195 18.52 13.23 9.90
C GLU A 195 17.03 13.52 9.61
N VAL A 196 16.41 12.77 8.69
CA VAL A 196 14.97 12.89 8.42
C VAL A 196 14.23 11.94 9.36
N GLU A 197 13.51 12.50 10.32
CA GLU A 197 12.67 11.75 11.24
C GLU A 197 11.21 11.76 10.77
N LEU A 198 10.63 10.57 10.63
CA LEU A 198 9.19 10.43 10.41
C LEU A 198 8.44 10.65 11.74
N ARG A 199 7.71 11.77 11.84
CA ARG A 199 6.92 12.11 13.03
C ARG A 199 5.54 11.47 13.01
N HIS A 200 4.87 11.56 11.86
CA HIS A 200 3.49 11.11 11.74
C HIS A 200 3.14 10.70 10.31
N VAL A 201 2.31 9.67 10.19
CA VAL A 201 1.61 9.29 8.96
C VAL A 201 0.15 9.10 9.33
N GLU A 202 -0.73 9.84 8.67
CA GLU A 202 -2.17 9.73 8.84
C GLU A 202 -2.80 9.37 7.50
N ILE A 203 -3.75 8.44 7.53
CA ILE A 203 -4.54 8.05 6.37
C ILE A 203 -6.01 8.11 6.79
N ASP A 204 -6.71 9.13 6.33
CA ASP A 204 -8.17 9.22 6.47
C ASP A 204 -8.82 8.66 5.21
N SER A 205 -9.52 7.53 5.34
CA SER A 205 -10.25 6.89 4.24
C SER A 205 -11.78 6.92 4.43
N THR A 206 -12.30 7.88 5.20
CA THR A 206 -13.73 7.98 5.50
C THR A 206 -14.55 8.54 4.34
N GLY A 207 -13.89 9.21 3.40
CA GLY A 207 -14.50 9.83 2.22
C GLY A 207 -14.51 8.94 0.97
N ILE A 208 -14.87 9.58 -0.15
CA ILE A 208 -14.77 8.98 -1.50
C ILE A 208 -13.30 8.85 -1.90
N ASP A 209 -12.47 9.79 -1.44
CA ASP A 209 -11.03 9.76 -1.53
C ASP A 209 -10.44 9.49 -0.15
N ALA A 210 -9.29 8.82 -0.12
CA ALA A 210 -8.41 8.79 1.03
C ALA A 210 -7.47 10.02 1.00
N GLU A 211 -7.34 10.69 2.14
CA GLU A 211 -6.36 11.74 2.36
C GLU A 211 -5.18 11.18 3.15
N VAL A 212 -3.98 11.33 2.61
CA VAL A 212 -2.74 10.91 3.26
C VAL A 212 -1.96 12.14 3.68
N SER A 213 -1.63 12.25 4.96
CA SER A 213 -0.80 13.30 5.54
C SER A 213 0.48 12.70 6.09
N VAL A 214 1.63 13.29 5.75
CA VAL A 214 2.96 12.85 6.21
C VAL A 214 3.68 14.03 6.82
N THR A 215 4.07 13.90 8.08
CA THR A 215 4.88 14.90 8.78
C THR A 215 6.29 14.37 9.01
N LEU A 216 7.27 15.12 8.50
CA LEU A 216 8.69 14.84 8.65
C LEU A 216 9.35 15.94 9.46
N ALA A 217 10.42 15.60 10.18
CA ALA A 217 11.35 16.56 10.75
C ALA A 217 12.73 16.38 10.12
N VAL A 218 13.39 17.49 9.80
CA VAL A 218 14.78 17.52 9.33
C VAL A 218 15.54 18.43 10.31
N GLY A 219 16.29 17.82 11.22
CA GLY A 219 16.78 18.51 12.41
C GLY A 219 15.63 19.05 13.27
N GLU A 220 15.61 20.36 13.51
CA GLU A 220 14.58 21.04 14.34
C GLU A 220 13.35 21.49 13.53
N GLU A 221 13.41 21.47 12.20
CA GLU A 221 12.32 21.96 11.35
C GLU A 221 11.39 20.82 10.94
N ALA A 222 10.09 21.00 11.17
CA ALA A 222 9.06 20.06 10.78
C ALA A 222 8.25 20.58 9.60
N SER A 223 7.92 19.69 8.67
CA SER A 223 7.10 19.97 7.50
C SER A 223 6.10 18.86 7.27
N THR A 224 4.91 19.23 6.81
CA THR A 224 3.82 18.30 6.51
C THR A 224 3.42 18.43 5.05
N GLY A 225 3.33 17.29 4.37
CA GLY A 225 2.78 17.19 3.03
C GLY A 225 1.51 16.35 3.03
N THR A 226 0.60 16.66 2.11
CA THR A 226 -0.67 15.94 1.96
C THR A 226 -0.92 15.53 0.52
N ALA A 227 -1.64 14.43 0.33
CA ALA A 227 -2.06 13.96 -0.98
C ALA A 227 -3.39 13.19 -0.88
N ALA A 228 -4.30 13.45 -1.82
CA ALA A 228 -5.55 12.71 -1.95
C ALA A 228 -5.42 11.63 -3.03
N ALA A 229 -6.05 10.48 -2.80
CA ALA A 229 -6.15 9.42 -3.80
C ALA A 229 -7.35 8.51 -3.53
N PRO A 230 -7.80 7.69 -4.50
CA PRO A 230 -8.80 6.67 -4.22
C PRO A 230 -8.38 5.76 -3.06
N PRO A 231 -9.31 5.29 -2.21
CA PRO A 231 -9.04 4.47 -1.02
C PRO A 231 -8.73 3.01 -1.39
N ILE A 232 -7.70 2.81 -2.21
CA ILE A 232 -7.22 1.52 -2.71
C ILE A 232 -5.71 1.46 -2.46
N ASP A 233 -5.20 0.35 -1.91
CA ASP A 233 -3.82 0.20 -1.42
C ASP A 233 -2.74 0.82 -2.33
N TRP A 234 -2.75 0.53 -3.63
CA TRP A 234 -1.72 1.03 -4.54
C TRP A 234 -1.79 2.56 -4.75
N HIS A 235 -3.00 3.11 -4.77
CA HIS A 235 -3.24 4.54 -4.84
C HIS A 235 -2.81 5.24 -3.55
N VAL A 236 -3.11 4.63 -2.40
CA VAL A 236 -2.69 5.12 -1.08
C VAL A 236 -1.16 5.08 -0.94
N HIS A 237 -0.47 4.04 -1.42
CA HIS A 237 1.00 4.01 -1.43
C HIS A 237 1.57 5.15 -2.28
N ARG A 238 1.01 5.39 -3.47
CA ARG A 238 1.44 6.52 -4.32
C ARG A 238 1.15 7.86 -3.66
N ALA A 239 0.00 8.02 -3.01
CA ALA A 239 -0.33 9.23 -2.24
C ALA A 239 0.64 9.45 -1.08
N ALA A 240 0.98 8.40 -0.32
CA ALA A 240 1.97 8.49 0.76
C ALA A 240 3.34 8.96 0.25
N ALA A 241 3.81 8.43 -0.88
CA ALA A 241 5.03 8.90 -1.52
C ALA A 241 4.91 10.37 -1.97
N SER A 242 3.79 10.77 -2.58
CA SER A 242 3.55 12.16 -3.01
C SER A 242 3.50 13.13 -1.81
N ALA A 243 2.81 12.76 -0.73
CA ALA A 243 2.76 13.53 0.51
C ALA A 243 4.17 13.66 1.12
N THR A 244 5.00 12.62 1.03
CA THR A 244 6.41 12.67 1.46
C THR A 244 7.22 13.65 0.62
N VAL A 245 7.04 13.66 -0.71
CA VAL A 245 7.70 14.63 -1.62
C VAL A 245 7.30 16.07 -1.23
N GLU A 246 6.01 16.32 -0.99
CA GLU A 246 5.53 17.63 -0.54
C GLU A 246 6.12 18.02 0.83
N ALA A 247 6.19 17.09 1.77
CA ALA A 247 6.78 17.32 3.09
C ALA A 247 8.27 17.69 2.98
N LEU A 248 9.01 17.05 2.08
CA LEU A 248 10.44 17.32 1.86
C LEU A 248 10.72 18.58 1.04
N ARG A 249 9.73 19.12 0.33
CA ARG A 249 9.88 20.25 -0.60
C ARG A 249 10.69 21.43 -0.03
N PRO A 250 10.51 21.86 1.25
CA PRO A 250 11.30 22.96 1.83
C PRO A 250 12.80 22.67 1.97
N PHE A 251 13.19 21.40 2.05
CA PHE A 251 14.56 20.97 2.37
C PHE A 251 15.37 20.51 1.16
N LEU A 252 14.75 20.46 -0.02
CA LEU A 252 15.43 20.02 -1.24
C LEU A 252 16.25 21.18 -1.81
N ALA A 253 17.47 20.90 -2.27
CA ALA A 253 18.36 21.89 -2.90
C ALA A 253 17.85 22.36 -4.30
N ALA A 254 16.61 22.03 -4.62
CA ALA A 254 16.08 21.88 -5.96
C ALA A 254 15.45 23.13 -6.58
N GLY A 255 15.26 24.20 -5.81
CA GLY A 255 14.51 25.38 -6.26
C GLY A 255 13.16 24.99 -6.87
N ASP A 256 12.94 25.32 -8.15
CA ASP A 256 11.71 25.06 -8.91
C ASP A 256 11.62 23.64 -9.53
N ALA A 257 12.40 22.66 -9.06
CA ALA A 257 12.32 21.31 -9.61
C ALA A 257 10.93 20.71 -9.45
N ARG A 258 10.39 20.17 -10.54
CA ARG A 258 9.15 19.39 -10.51
C ARG A 258 9.50 17.95 -10.18
N ILE A 259 8.90 17.44 -9.13
CA ILE A 259 9.14 16.10 -8.61
C ILE A 259 7.83 15.33 -8.70
N GLU A 260 7.84 14.18 -9.36
CA GLU A 260 6.66 13.34 -9.54
C GLU A 260 6.93 11.91 -9.10
N VAL A 261 5.98 11.33 -8.38
CA VAL A 261 6.02 9.89 -8.07
C VAL A 261 5.55 9.11 -9.30
N GLU A 262 6.50 8.45 -9.97
CA GLU A 262 6.22 7.56 -11.09
C GLU A 262 5.64 6.23 -10.60
N HIS A 263 6.23 5.67 -9.53
CA HIS A 263 5.85 4.34 -9.04
C HIS A 263 5.99 4.23 -7.53
N ALA A 264 5.03 3.55 -6.89
CA ALA A 264 5.10 3.16 -5.48
C ALA A 264 4.37 1.83 -5.29
N SER A 265 5.07 0.81 -4.81
CA SER A 265 4.49 -0.52 -4.59
C SER A 265 5.17 -1.26 -3.45
N ILE A 266 4.45 -2.23 -2.87
CA ILE A 266 5.03 -3.24 -2.00
C ILE A 266 5.27 -4.50 -2.81
N VAL A 267 6.52 -4.95 -2.85
CA VAL A 267 6.95 -6.18 -3.51
C VAL A 267 7.25 -7.22 -2.45
N SER A 268 6.77 -8.45 -2.64
CA SER A 268 7.08 -9.57 -1.74
C SER A 268 8.22 -10.40 -2.32
N THR A 269 9.23 -10.68 -1.52
CA THR A 269 10.38 -11.53 -1.85
C THR A 269 10.55 -12.57 -0.74
N GLY A 270 9.92 -13.73 -0.92
CA GLY A 270 9.84 -14.76 0.12
C GLY A 270 9.10 -14.24 1.37
N PRO A 271 9.69 -14.32 2.58
CA PRO A 271 9.05 -13.82 3.80
C PRO A 271 9.14 -12.30 3.95
N VAL A 272 9.97 -11.63 3.14
CA VAL A 272 10.22 -10.20 3.25
C VAL A 272 9.31 -9.43 2.30
N LYS A 273 8.76 -8.32 2.79
CA LYS A 273 8.08 -7.33 1.96
C LYS A 273 8.96 -6.08 1.87
N THR A 274 9.03 -5.49 0.69
CA THR A 274 9.87 -4.32 0.40
C THR A 274 9.04 -3.27 -0.31
N ALA A 275 8.96 -2.06 0.24
CA ALA A 275 8.46 -0.91 -0.45
C ALA A 275 9.50 -0.47 -1.50
N VAL A 276 9.05 -0.25 -2.73
CA VAL A 276 9.87 0.27 -3.84
C VAL A 276 9.19 1.51 -4.37
N VAL A 277 9.95 2.61 -4.45
CA VAL A 277 9.46 3.91 -4.93
C VAL A 277 10.40 4.42 -6.02
N VAL A 278 9.82 4.95 -7.09
CA VAL A 278 10.54 5.64 -8.17
C VAL A 278 9.99 7.05 -8.31
N VAL A 279 10.89 8.02 -8.27
CA VAL A 279 10.59 9.45 -8.36
C VAL A 279 11.26 10.02 -9.62
N LEU A 280 10.50 10.78 -10.40
CA LEU A 280 10.98 11.56 -11.52
C LEU A 280 11.31 12.97 -11.05
N TRP A 281 12.54 13.40 -11.31
CA TRP A 281 13.06 14.72 -10.96
C TRP A 281 13.30 15.55 -12.22
N LEU A 282 12.71 16.74 -12.27
CA LEU A 282 12.74 17.65 -13.41
C LEU A 282 13.22 19.05 -12.97
N ASP A 283 14.51 19.33 -13.11
CA ASP A 283 15.15 20.62 -12.73
C ASP A 283 15.49 21.52 -13.93
N GLY A 284 14.93 21.22 -15.11
CA GLY A 284 15.21 21.95 -16.34
C GLY A 284 16.54 21.62 -17.02
N ARG A 285 17.37 20.71 -16.46
CA ARG A 285 18.57 20.19 -17.13
C ARG A 285 18.24 18.93 -17.90
N THR A 286 18.11 17.82 -17.19
CA THR A 286 17.83 16.50 -17.74
C THR A 286 16.94 15.74 -16.76
N PRO A 287 15.87 15.07 -17.22
CA PRO A 287 15.03 14.27 -16.35
C PRO A 287 15.86 13.17 -15.69
N ARG A 288 15.76 13.04 -14.36
CA ARG A 288 16.43 12.00 -13.58
C ARG A 288 15.40 11.11 -12.92
N ARG A 289 15.66 9.80 -12.88
CA ARG A 289 14.90 8.85 -12.08
C ARG A 289 15.69 8.51 -10.83
N LEU A 290 15.07 8.72 -9.69
CA LEU A 290 15.59 8.37 -8.39
C LEU A 290 14.78 7.18 -7.89
N ALA A 291 15.45 6.21 -7.27
CA ALA A 291 14.81 5.02 -6.76
C ALA A 291 15.19 4.83 -5.30
N GLY A 292 14.23 4.40 -4.51
CA GLY A 292 14.45 4.06 -3.12
C GLY A 292 13.66 2.81 -2.75
N ALA A 293 14.17 2.11 -1.74
CA ALA A 293 13.56 0.90 -1.23
C ALA A 293 13.71 0.83 0.29
N ALA A 294 12.70 0.26 0.94
CA ALA A 294 12.71 0.04 2.38
C ALA A 294 11.96 -1.25 2.74
N VAL A 295 12.48 -2.00 3.70
CA VAL A 295 11.82 -3.21 4.20
C VAL A 295 10.55 -2.82 4.96
N VAL A 296 9.46 -3.53 4.67
CA VAL A 296 8.20 -3.39 5.39
C VAL A 296 8.27 -4.20 6.68
N ALA A 297 8.40 -3.51 7.81
CA ALA A 297 8.31 -4.12 9.13
C ALA A 297 6.84 -4.26 9.57
N ALA A 298 6.30 -3.26 10.30
CA ALA A 298 4.93 -3.28 10.80
C ALA A 298 3.93 -2.57 9.86
N GLU A 299 4.33 -1.45 9.27
CA GLU A 299 3.41 -0.55 8.56
C GLU A 299 3.90 -0.26 7.13
N ARG A 300 3.05 -0.57 6.14
CA ARG A 300 3.37 -0.39 4.71
C ARG A 300 3.61 1.08 4.37
N SER A 301 2.78 1.97 4.88
CA SER A 301 2.85 3.41 4.62
C SER A 301 4.18 3.99 5.11
N LYS A 302 4.61 3.64 6.33
CA LYS A 302 5.91 4.03 6.87
C LYS A 302 7.08 3.54 6.00
N ALA A 303 7.01 2.31 5.49
CA ALA A 303 8.04 1.79 4.59
C ALA A 303 8.06 2.55 3.24
N VAL A 304 6.90 2.91 2.69
CA VAL A 304 6.82 3.75 1.48
C VAL A 304 7.42 5.14 1.71
N VAL A 305 7.11 5.77 2.85
CA VAL A 305 7.71 7.06 3.24
C VAL A 305 9.23 6.93 3.35
N SER A 306 9.72 5.92 4.06
CA SER A 306 11.16 5.66 4.21
C SER A 306 11.86 5.40 2.87
N ALA A 307 11.25 4.61 1.98
CA ALA A 307 11.76 4.38 0.63
C ALA A 307 11.81 5.70 -0.18
N THR A 308 10.81 6.57 -0.03
CA THR A 308 10.76 7.87 -0.71
C THR A 308 11.83 8.83 -0.18
N VAL A 309 12.02 8.89 1.14
CA VAL A 309 13.12 9.64 1.76
C VAL A 309 14.46 9.12 1.26
N GLY A 310 14.67 7.80 1.23
CA GLY A 310 15.90 7.19 0.72
C GLY A 310 16.15 7.47 -0.77
N ALA A 311 15.10 7.68 -1.57
CA ALA A 311 15.24 8.07 -2.97
C ALA A 311 15.69 9.53 -3.14
N LEU A 312 15.29 10.43 -2.24
CA LEU A 312 15.48 11.89 -2.35
C LEU A 312 16.62 12.43 -1.49
N ALA A 313 16.98 11.69 -0.46
CA ALA A 313 18.24 11.65 0.24
C ALA A 313 19.39 12.50 -0.31
N ALA A 314 19.94 12.12 -1.47
CA ALA A 314 21.12 12.77 -2.06
C ALA A 314 20.86 14.19 -2.60
N GLU A 315 19.59 14.58 -2.70
CA GLU A 315 19.13 15.88 -3.20
C GLU A 315 18.72 16.85 -2.09
N MET A 316 18.82 16.42 -0.82
CA MET A 316 18.57 17.28 0.33
C MET A 316 19.71 18.29 0.51
N ALA A 317 19.35 19.55 0.77
CA ALA A 317 20.32 20.59 1.11
C ALA A 317 20.88 20.32 2.51
N HIS A 318 22.21 20.46 2.67
CA HIS A 318 22.91 20.34 3.95
C HIS A 318 23.01 21.71 4.63
#